data_AF-A0A2L2YKI4-F1
#
_entry.id   AF-A0A2L2YKI4-F1
#
_cell.length_a   1.000
_cell.length_b   1.000
_cell.length_c   1.000
_cell.angle_alpha   90.00
_cell.angle_beta   90.00
_cell.angle_gamma   90.00
#
_symmetry.space_group_name_H-M   'P 1'
#
loop_
_entity.id
_entity.type
_entity.pdbx_description
1 polymer ?
#
loop_
_entity_poly.entity_id
_entity_poly.type
_entity_poly.pdbx_seq_one_letter_code
_entity_poly.pdbx_strand_id
1 'polypeptide(L)' 'MALSFQVRALYDFDAQAGTGELTITANEILTVTNQDVGEGWWEGVISKGLKGLFPAGY' A
#
# COMPACT_ATOMS: atom_id res chain seq x y z
N MET A 1 16.99 1.32 -9.41
CA MET A 1 15.78 2.01 -9.92
C MET A 1 14.62 1.12 -9.48
N ALA A 2 13.90 1.49 -8.42
CA ALA A 2 12.76 0.68 -7.99
C ALA A 2 11.72 0.68 -9.12
N LEU A 3 11.27 -0.49 -9.54
CA LEU A 3 10.18 -0.60 -10.49
C LEU A 3 8.91 -0.07 -9.82
N SER A 4 8.45 1.10 -10.22
CA SER A 4 7.13 1.59 -9.83
C SER A 4 6.11 0.96 -10.77
N PHE A 5 5.27 0.08 -10.23
CA PHE A 5 4.10 -0.43 -10.92
C PHE A 5 2.86 -0.16 -10.07
N GLN A 6 1.70 -0.23 -10.72
CA GLN A 6 0.43 0.03 -10.07
C GLN A 6 -0.28 -1.27 -9.71
N VAL A 7 -0.90 -1.28 -8.53
CA VAL A 7 -1.79 -2.34 -8.08
C VAL A 7 -3.15 -1.77 -7.74
N ARG A 8 -4.15 -2.64 -7.69
CA ARG A 8 -5.50 -2.29 -7.28
C ARG A 8 -5.82 -3.08 -6.02
N ALA A 9 -6.24 -2.39 -4.96
CA ALA A 9 -6.74 -3.02 -3.75
C ALA A 9 -8.00 -3.84 -4.07
N LEU A 10 -8.09 -5.11 -3.64
CA LEU A 10 -9.30 -5.91 -3.82
C LEU A 10 -10.27 -5.72 -2.64
N TYR A 11 -9.76 -5.33 -1.48
CA TYR A 11 -10.52 -5.13 -0.25
C TYR A 11 -10.17 -3.81 0.42
N ASP A 12 -11.07 -3.36 1.30
CA ASP A 12 -10.76 -2.30 2.24
C ASP A 12 -9.73 -2.80 3.27
N PHE A 13 -8.83 -1.92 3.67
CA PHE A 13 -7.91 -2.17 4.77
C PHE A 13 -7.77 -0.88 5.60
N ASP A 14 -8.12 -0.99 6.88
CA ASP A 14 -8.04 0.11 7.83
C ASP A 14 -6.69 0.08 8.54
N ALA A 15 -5.89 1.13 8.35
CA ALA A 15 -4.62 1.28 9.03
C ALA A 15 -4.78 1.42 10.54
N GLN A 16 -3.87 0.81 11.28
CA GLN A 16 -3.72 1.05 12.71
C GLN A 16 -2.99 2.37 12.98
N ALA A 17 -3.53 3.20 13.88
CA ALA A 17 -2.93 4.48 14.21
C ALA A 17 -1.53 4.30 14.83
N GLY A 18 -0.54 4.99 14.26
CA GLY A 18 0.84 5.00 14.76
C GLY A 18 1.75 3.87 14.25
N THR A 19 1.28 3.00 13.36
CA THR A 19 2.09 1.89 12.81
C THR A 19 2.72 2.20 11.44
N GLY A 20 2.36 3.33 10.82
CA GLY A 20 2.80 3.68 9.46
C GLY A 20 2.03 2.96 8.35
N GLU A 21 0.97 2.22 8.72
CA GLU A 21 0.02 1.63 7.79
C GLU A 21 -0.79 2.70 7.04
N LEU A 22 -1.21 2.33 5.84
CA LEU A 22 -2.00 3.15 4.94
C LEU A 22 -3.40 2.58 4.81
N THR A 23 -4.42 3.36 5.17
CA THR A 23 -5.80 3.00 4.89
C THR A 23 -6.03 3.02 3.38
N ILE A 24 -6.56 1.93 2.84
CA ILE A 24 -6.89 1.77 1.42
C ILE A 24 -8.34 1.30 1.26
N THR A 25 -8.99 1.75 0.20
CA THR A 25 -10.35 1.31 -0.16
C THR A 25 -10.30 0.35 -1.33
N ALA A 26 -11.20 -0.63 -1.37
CA ALA A 26 -11.36 -1.54 -2.49
C ALA A 26 -11.50 -0.76 -3.82
N ASN A 27 -10.82 -1.25 -4.84
CA ASN A 27 -10.65 -0.64 -6.16
C ASN A 27 -9.73 0.59 -6.23
N GLU A 28 -9.16 1.04 -5.11
CA GLU A 28 -8.16 2.11 -5.13
C GLU A 28 -6.87 1.64 -5.82
N ILE A 29 -6.26 2.55 -6.59
CA ILE A 29 -4.99 2.30 -7.27
C ILE A 29 -3.83 2.83 -6.43
N LEU A 30 -2.88 1.94 -6.15
CA LEU A 30 -1.64 2.26 -5.43
C LEU A 30 -0.45 2.19 -6.36
N THR A 31 0.48 3.12 -6.20
CA THR A 31 1.81 3.00 -6.80
C THR A 31 2.73 2.36 -5.77
N VAL A 32 3.25 1.17 -6.08
CA VAL A 32 4.19 0.46 -5.20
C VAL A 32 5.55 1.15 -5.24
N THR A 33 6.09 1.48 -4.07
CA THR A 33 7.39 2.15 -3.92
C THR A 33 8.47 1.28 -3.29
N ASN A 34 8.09 0.27 -2.49
CA ASN A 34 9.01 -0.71 -1.91
C ASN A 34 8.31 -2.05 -1.66
N GLN A 35 8.89 -3.16 -2.15
CA GLN A 35 8.40 -4.51 -1.88
C GLN A 35 9.22 -5.25 -0.82
N ASP A 36 10.38 -4.73 -0.44
CA ASP A 36 11.35 -5.36 0.47
C ASP A 36 11.11 -4.91 1.92
N VAL A 37 9.85 -4.70 2.32
CA VAL A 37 9.49 -4.38 3.72
C VAL A 37 9.54 -5.65 4.59
N GLY A 38 9.10 -6.78 4.03
CA GLY A 38 9.04 -8.07 4.73
C GLY A 38 7.63 -8.44 5.22
N GLU A 39 7.48 -9.69 5.65
CA GLU A 39 6.27 -10.20 6.33
C GLU A 39 4.94 -9.99 5.58
N GLY A 40 4.99 -9.94 4.24
CA GLY A 40 3.79 -9.75 3.42
C GLY A 40 3.33 -8.30 3.28
N TRP A 41 4.16 -7.33 3.67
CA TRP A 41 3.88 -5.90 3.53
C TRP A 41 4.64 -5.28 2.36
N TRP A 42 3.99 -4.32 1.71
CA TRP A 42 4.61 -3.40 0.76
C TRP A 42 4.39 -1.96 1.22
N GLU A 43 5.22 -1.05 0.70
CA GLU A 43 5.05 0.38 0.85
C GLU A 43 4.60 0.97 -0.49
N GLY A 44 3.67 1.93 -0.45
CA GLY A 44 3.21 2.61 -1.65
C GLY A 44 2.51 3.92 -1.38
N VAL A 45 2.06 4.54 -2.46
CA VAL A 45 1.41 5.85 -2.47
C VAL A 45 0.06 5.75 -3.17
N ILE A 46 -1.00 6.25 -2.53
CA ILE A 46 -2.34 6.35 -3.13
C ILE A 46 -2.51 7.65 -3.92
N SER A 47 -3.60 7.74 -4.70
CA SER A 47 -3.94 8.92 -5.52
C SER A 47 -3.97 10.25 -4.75
N LYS A 48 -4.29 10.21 -3.45
CA LYS A 48 -4.29 11.38 -2.54
C LYS A 48 -2.88 11.83 -2.14
N GLY A 49 -1.83 11.13 -2.57
CA GLY A 49 -0.43 11.41 -2.22
C GLY A 49 -0.01 10.85 -0.85
N LEU A 50 -0.88 10.15 -0.14
CA LEU A 50 -0.53 9.51 1.13
C LEU A 50 0.31 8.27 0.90
N LYS A 51 1.35 8.12 1.72
CA LYS A 51 2.31 7.02 1.68
C LYS A 51 2.22 6.19 2.95
N GLY A 52 2.33 4.88 2.83
CA GLY A 52 2.46 3.99 3.98
C GLY A 52 2.46 2.52 3.60
N LEU A 53 2.37 1.68 4.61
CA LEU A 53 2.40 0.23 4.49
C LEU A 53 1.01 -0.35 4.19
N PHE A 54 0.95 -1.32 3.30
CA PHE A 54 -0.27 -2.07 3.01
C PHE A 54 0.05 -3.56 2.75
N PRO A 55 -0.88 -4.48 3.00
CA PRO A 55 -0.66 -5.90 2.79
C PRO A 55 -0.56 -6.24 1.30
N ALA A 56 0.47 -7.00 0.91
CA ALA A 56 0.73 -7.40 -0.47
C ALA A 56 -0.23 -8.48 -1.00
N GLY A 57 -0.90 -9.21 -0.11
CA GLY A 57 -1.78 -10.34 -0.44
C GLY A 57 -3.27 -10.00 -0.57
N TYR A 58 -3.62 -8.72 -0.54
CA TYR A 58 -5.00 -8.20 -0.56
C TYR A 58 -5.32 -7.45 -1.86
#